data_AF-T1CZK6-F1
#
_entry.id   AF-T1CZK6-F1
#
_cell.length_a   1.000
_cell.length_b   1.000
_cell.length_c   1.000
_cell.angle_alpha   90.00
_cell.angle_beta   90.00
_cell.angle_gamma   90.00
#
_symmetry.space_group_name_H-M   'P 1'
#
loop_
_entity.id
_entity.type
_entity.pdbx_description
1 polymer ?
#
loop_
_entity_poly.entity_id
_entity_poly.type
_entity_poly.pdbx_seq_one_letter_code
_entity_poly.pdbx_strand_id
1 'polypeptide(L)' 'FSRGGGGGRVVAEGAVVKSGTKIAPESIAAGVPASVIGKISEDYKKLWTEYKANYNSFASRYRQIKKI' A
#
# COMPACT_ATOMS: atom_id res chain seq x y z
N PHE A 1 14.88 5.09 -3.41
CA PHE A 1 13.79 5.18 -2.42
C PHE A 1 14.17 6.20 -1.34
N SER A 2 13.79 7.47 -1.53
CA SER A 2 14.08 8.54 -0.58
C SER A 2 13.16 8.44 0.63
N ARG A 3 13.74 8.50 1.84
CA ARG A 3 13.06 8.52 3.15
C ARG A 3 12.44 9.91 3.36
N GLY A 4 11.25 10.14 2.81
CA GLY A 4 10.43 11.34 3.07
C GLY A 4 9.19 10.96 3.88
N GLY A 5 9.08 11.50 5.09
CA GLY A 5 8.04 11.20 6.07
C GLY A 5 6.62 11.62 5.64
N GLY A 6 5.91 10.73 4.96
CA GLY A 6 4.46 10.83 4.78
C GLY A 6 3.87 9.43 4.86
N GLY A 7 3.04 9.18 5.87
CA GLY A 7 2.42 7.88 6.08
C GLY A 7 1.69 7.37 4.83
N GLY A 8 1.61 6.04 4.72
CA GLY A 8 1.09 5.35 3.54
C GLY A 8 -0.28 5.85 3.07
N ARG A 9 -0.62 5.58 1.81
CA ARG A 9 -1.94 5.84 1.24
C ARG A 9 -2.51 4.53 0.75
N VAL A 10 -3.77 4.28 1.05
CA VAL A 10 -4.46 3.06 0.65
C VAL A 10 -5.47 3.41 -0.41
N VAL A 11 -5.43 2.68 -1.51
CA VAL A 11 -6.48 2.68 -2.52
C VAL A 11 -7.13 1.30 -2.43
N ALA A 12 -8.42 1.27 -2.13
CA ALA A 12 -9.17 0.02 -2.05
C ALA A 12 -9.21 -0.66 -3.43
N GLU A 13 -9.31 -1.98 -3.42
CA GLU A 13 -9.48 -2.77 -4.63
C GLU A 13 -10.71 -2.31 -5.40
N GLY A 14 -10.60 -2.27 -6.74
CA GLY A 14 -11.68 -1.82 -7.63
C GLY A 14 -11.91 -0.30 -7.68
N ALA A 15 -11.15 0.52 -6.93
CA ALA A 15 -11.28 1.97 -6.99
C ALA A 15 -10.65 2.58 -8.26
N VAL A 16 -11.25 3.66 -8.79
CA VAL A 16 -10.73 4.40 -9.96
C VAL A 16 -10.29 5.80 -9.53
N VAL A 17 -8.98 5.98 -9.44
CA VAL A 17 -8.36 7.29 -9.15
C VAL A 17 -8.24 8.08 -10.44
N LYS A 18 -8.97 9.20 -10.54
CA LYS A 18 -8.93 10.09 -11.71
C LYS A 18 -7.58 10.81 -11.81
N SER A 19 -7.16 11.14 -13.04
CA SER A 19 -5.98 11.97 -13.28
C SER A 19 -6.02 13.27 -12.46
N GLY A 20 -4.88 13.68 -11.92
CA GLY A 20 -4.76 14.87 -11.06
C GLY A 20 -5.29 14.71 -9.62
N THR A 21 -5.91 13.58 -9.26
CA THR A 21 -6.42 13.36 -7.90
C THR A 21 -5.28 13.23 -6.89
N LYS A 22 -5.34 14.02 -5.81
CA LYS A 22 -4.41 13.92 -4.67
C LYS A 22 -5.09 13.20 -3.50
N ILE A 23 -4.60 12.03 -3.15
CA ILE A 23 -5.02 11.30 -1.95
C ILE A 23 -4.22 11.82 -0.75
N ALA A 24 -4.89 12.12 0.36
CA ALA A 24 -4.25 12.62 1.57
C ALA A 24 -3.32 11.55 2.20
N PRO A 25 -2.20 11.92 2.85
CA PRO A 25 -1.42 10.98 3.64
C PRO A 25 -2.28 10.28 4.69
N GLU A 26 -1.95 9.03 5.02
CA GLU A 26 -2.64 8.24 6.05
C GLU A 26 -4.15 8.08 5.84
N SER A 27 -4.59 8.12 4.59
CA SER A 27 -6.00 7.96 4.21
C SER A 27 -6.25 6.71 3.37
N ILE A 28 -7.50 6.26 3.42
CA ILE A 28 -8.06 5.17 2.63
C ILE A 28 -9.03 5.78 1.63
N ALA A 29 -8.80 5.55 0.33
CA ALA A 29 -9.68 5.97 -0.75
C ALA A 29 -10.32 4.77 -1.44
N ALA A 30 -11.62 4.86 -1.78
CA ALA A 30 -12.38 3.80 -2.43
C ALA A 30 -13.44 4.36 -3.40
N GLY A 31 -13.94 3.50 -4.30
CA GLY A 31 -15.05 3.83 -5.20
C GLY A 31 -14.64 4.23 -6.61
N VAL A 32 -15.65 4.48 -7.46
CA VAL A 32 -15.51 4.87 -8.87
C VAL A 32 -16.40 6.10 -9.13
N PRO A 33 -15.85 7.33 -9.14
CA PRO A 33 -14.46 7.67 -8.85
C PRO A 33 -14.09 7.51 -7.38
N ALA A 34 -12.80 7.33 -7.11
CA ALA A 34 -12.28 7.14 -5.75
C ALA A 34 -12.41 8.41 -4.90
N SER A 35 -12.90 8.26 -3.67
CA SER A 35 -12.98 9.31 -2.65
C SER A 35 -12.41 8.80 -1.32
N VAL A 36 -11.95 9.71 -0.45
CA VAL A 36 -11.44 9.34 0.89
C VAL A 36 -12.62 8.89 1.76
N ILE A 37 -12.55 7.64 2.23
CA ILE A 37 -13.58 7.02 3.08
C ILE A 37 -13.14 6.86 4.53
N GLY A 38 -11.85 7.05 4.83
CA GLY A 38 -11.34 6.88 6.19
C GLY A 38 -9.85 7.15 6.33
N LYS A 39 -9.37 6.93 7.56
CA LYS A 39 -7.95 7.02 7.91
C LYS A 39 -7.36 5.62 8.12
N ILE A 40 -6.06 5.51 7.90
CA ILE A 40 -5.32 4.29 8.20
C ILE A 40 -5.19 4.14 9.72
N SER A 41 -5.62 3.00 10.27
CA SER A 41 -5.39 2.68 11.68
C SER A 41 -3.97 2.17 11.94
N GLU A 42 -3.51 2.23 13.19
CA GLU A 42 -2.20 1.69 13.56
C GLU A 42 -2.09 0.18 13.34
N ASP A 43 -3.14 -0.58 13.63
CA ASP A 43 -3.15 -2.02 13.38
C ASP A 43 -3.07 -2.35 11.89
N TYR A 44 -3.69 -1.53 11.05
CA TYR A 44 -3.56 -1.63 9.61
C TYR A 44 -2.11 -1.37 9.16
N LYS A 45 -1.40 -0.39 9.75
CA LYS A 45 0.03 -0.14 9.46
C LYS A 45 0.90 -1.34 9.86
N LYS A 46 0.64 -1.96 11.01
CA LYS A 46 1.36 -3.17 11.47
C LYS A 46 1.15 -4.32 10.51
N LEU A 47 -0.11 -4.64 10.20
CA LEU A 47 -0.47 -5.72 9.28
C LEU A 47 0.20 -5.56 7.90
N TRP A 48 0.17 -4.34 7.35
CA TRP A 48 0.82 -4.07 6.06
C TRP A 48 2.33 -4.15 6.10
N THR A 49 2.95 -3.88 7.24
CA THR A 49 4.40 -4.03 7.42
C THR A 49 4.79 -5.51 7.37
N GLU A 50 4.00 -6.36 8.03
CA GLU A 50 4.19 -7.82 8.00
C GLU A 50 3.97 -8.38 6.59
N TYR A 51 2.92 -7.96 5.89
CA TYR A 51 2.69 -8.41 4.51
C TYR A 51 3.84 -8.05 3.56
N LYS A 52 4.39 -6.83 3.68
CA LYS A 52 5.59 -6.44 2.89
C LYS A 52 6.78 -7.35 3.18
N ALA A 53 6.99 -7.73 4.45
CA ALA A 53 8.05 -8.66 4.82
C ALA A 53 7.84 -10.05 4.19
N ASN A 54 6.59 -10.53 4.15
CA ASN A 54 6.24 -11.80 3.52
C ASN A 54 6.55 -11.82 2.02
N TYR A 55 6.18 -10.76 1.28
CA TYR A 55 6.52 -10.65 -0.14
C TYR A 55 8.04 -10.63 -0.38
N ASN A 56 8.79 -9.91 0.46
CA ASN A 56 10.26 -9.89 0.37
C ASN A 56 10.87 -11.28 0.62
N SER A 57 10.38 -11.98 1.64
CA SER A 57 10.80 -13.36 1.95
C SER A 57 10.49 -14.30 0.79
N PHE A 58 9.26 -14.24 0.26
CA PHE A 58 8.83 -15.05 -0.87
C PHE A 58 9.71 -14.82 -2.10
N ALA A 59 9.92 -13.57 -2.51
CA ALA A 59 10.76 -13.22 -3.66
C ALA A 59 12.22 -13.68 -3.48
N SER A 60 12.75 -13.61 -2.25
CA SER A 60 14.12 -14.04 -1.93
C SER A 60 14.26 -15.57 -2.02
N ARG A 61 13.32 -16.32 -1.45
CA ARG A 61 13.27 -17.78 -1.57
C ARG A 61 13.11 -18.24 -3.02
N TYR A 62 12.28 -17.54 -3.79
CA TYR A 62 12.05 -17.90 -5.19
C TYR A 62 13.30 -17.71 -6.05
N ARG A 63 14.09 -16.66 -5.81
CA ARG A 63 15.43 -16.48 -6.42
C ARG A 63 16.36 -17.63 -6.09
N GLN A 64 16.42 -18.04 -4.83
CA GLN A 64 17.26 -19.17 -4.39
C GLN A 64 16.86 -20.50 -5.06
N ILE A 65 15.55 -20.75 -5.20
CA ILE A 65 15.03 -21.99 -5.83
C ILE A 65 15.29 -22.00 -7.33
N LYS A 66 15.08 -20.88 -8.04
CA LYS A 66 15.27 -20.83 -9.49
C LYS A 66 16.73 -20.68 -9.95
N LYS A 67 17.70 -20.56 -9.03
CA LYS A 67 19.13 -20.32 -9.33
C LYS A 67 19.33 -19.23 -10.40
N ILE A 68 18.58 -18.14 -10.30
CA ILE A 68 18.77 -16.92 -11.11
C ILE A 68 19.37 -15.84 -10.23
#